data_AF-A0A4Q6BTX7-F1
#
_entry.id   AF-A0A4Q6BTX7-F1
#
_cell.length_a   1.000
_cell.length_b   1.000
_cell.length_c   1.000
_cell.angle_alpha   90.00
_cell.angle_beta   90.00
_cell.angle_gamma   90.00
#
_symmetry.space_group_name_H-M   'P 1'
#
loop_
_entity.id
_entity.type
_entity.pdbx_description
1 polymer ?
#
loop_
_entity_poly.entity_id
_entity_poly.type
_entity_poly.pdbx_seq_one_letter_code
_entity_poly.pdbx_strand_id
1 'polypeptide(L)'
;MTTVQSAYWAAEKFEAELAQELGADLISAHGRLHLSSALPRELVWAHNTWLKPELIEIQSIGDAAKKLRERRGFGWILNPLEQVRRSVLIEEQLGRKIKPKPLKFLEPLTKTHGEFSLLEQNLMIASPETTSRVPFGDAVFEQTKEAPSRAYLKLWEIFTLEGFAPSKGQ
;
A
#
# COMPACT_ATOMS: atom_id res chain seq x y z
N MET A 1 -7.08 -21.55 14.90
CA MET A 1 -6.07 -20.57 14.44
C MET A 1 -6.80 -19.55 13.61
N THR A 2 -6.73 -18.27 13.95
CA THR A 2 -7.41 -17.21 13.19
C THR A 2 -6.62 -16.93 11.93
N THR A 3 -7.21 -17.19 10.77
CA THR A 3 -6.58 -16.98 9.46
C THR A 3 -6.67 -15.51 9.06
N VAL A 4 -5.57 -14.93 8.57
CA VAL A 4 -5.59 -13.58 7.98
C VAL A 4 -6.26 -13.64 6.61
N GLN A 5 -7.38 -12.93 6.44
CA GLN A 5 -8.12 -12.86 5.17
C GLN A 5 -7.95 -11.51 4.47
N SER A 6 -7.65 -10.45 5.22
CA SER A 6 -7.33 -9.12 4.68
C SER A 6 -6.34 -8.41 5.59
N ALA A 7 -5.63 -7.43 5.04
CA ALA A 7 -4.80 -6.52 5.82
C ALA A 7 -5.01 -5.09 5.36
N TYR A 8 -4.90 -4.13 6.28
CA TYR A 8 -5.22 -2.74 6.03
C TYR A 8 -4.06 -1.87 6.49
N TRP A 9 -3.65 -0.95 5.63
CA TRP A 9 -2.70 0.09 5.98
C TRP A 9 -3.49 1.33 6.41
N ALA A 10 -3.40 1.69 7.69
CA ALA A 10 -4.11 2.85 8.25
C ALA A 10 -3.69 4.14 7.56
N ALA A 11 -4.61 5.10 7.45
CA ALA A 11 -4.25 6.49 7.23
C ALA A 11 -3.34 6.98 8.37
N GLU A 12 -2.43 7.91 8.06
CA GLU A 12 -1.48 8.41 9.04
C GLU A 12 -2.24 9.05 10.22
N LYS A 13 -1.93 8.63 11.46
CA LYS A 13 -2.56 9.10 12.71
C LYS A 13 -4.00 8.62 12.94
N PHE A 14 -4.48 7.66 12.16
CA PHE A 14 -5.81 7.05 12.30
C PHE A 14 -5.73 5.53 12.62
N GLU A 15 -4.62 5.08 13.20
CA GLU A 15 -4.41 3.68 13.55
C GLU A 15 -5.44 3.19 14.58
N ALA A 16 -5.77 4.03 15.56
CA ALA A 16 -6.74 3.68 16.61
C ALA A 16 -8.17 3.58 16.05
N GLU A 17 -8.54 4.48 15.16
CA GLU A 17 -9.84 4.53 14.51
C GLU A 17 -10.01 3.33 13.57
N LEU A 18 -8.98 2.95 12.81
CA LEU A 18 -9.01 1.74 11.99
C LEU A 18 -9.16 0.48 12.86
N ALA A 19 -8.43 0.40 13.98
CA ALA A 19 -8.56 -0.71 14.92
C ALA A 19 -9.98 -0.81 15.49
N GLN A 20 -10.60 0.33 15.83
CA GLN A 20 -11.98 0.38 16.30
C GLN A 20 -12.98 -0.02 15.20
N GLU A 21 -12.76 0.41 13.96
CA GLU A 21 -13.61 0.09 12.81
C GLU A 21 -13.55 -1.41 12.45
N LEU A 22 -12.39 -2.05 12.63
CA LEU A 22 -12.21 -3.49 12.46
C LEU A 22 -12.87 -4.29 13.59
N GLY A 23 -12.82 -3.77 14.82
CA GLY A 23 -13.51 -4.37 15.98
C GLY A 23 -13.13 -5.83 16.20
N ALA A 24 -14.13 -6.71 16.22
CA ALA A 24 -13.93 -8.16 16.45
C ALA A 24 -13.14 -8.86 15.33
N ASP A 25 -13.04 -8.26 14.14
CA ASP A 25 -12.29 -8.83 13.02
C ASP A 25 -10.79 -8.54 13.10
N LEU A 26 -10.34 -7.68 14.03
CA LEU A 26 -8.93 -7.35 14.21
C LEU A 26 -8.18 -8.51 14.85
N ILE A 27 -7.16 -9.02 14.15
CA ILE A 27 -6.26 -10.06 14.67
C ILE A 27 -5.10 -9.42 15.43
N SER A 28 -4.41 -8.47 14.79
CA SER A 28 -3.26 -7.78 15.35
C SER A 28 -3.00 -6.47 14.63
N ALA A 29 -2.29 -5.55 15.30
CA ALA A 29 -1.85 -4.28 14.75
C ALA A 29 -0.33 -4.14 14.90
N HIS A 30 0.32 -3.68 13.84
CA HIS A 30 1.77 -3.47 13.74
C HIS A 30 2.01 -2.07 13.17
N GLY A 31 2.05 -1.06 14.03
CA GLY A 31 2.05 0.34 13.60
C GLY A 31 0.81 0.64 12.76
N ARG A 32 1.00 1.02 11.49
CA ARG A 32 -0.09 1.29 10.54
C ARG A 32 -0.72 0.03 9.94
N LEU A 33 -0.05 -1.12 9.99
CA LEU A 33 -0.57 -2.36 9.40
C LEU A 33 -1.49 -3.10 10.37
N HIS A 34 -2.74 -3.33 9.97
CA HIS A 34 -3.74 -4.06 10.74
C HIS A 34 -4.13 -5.34 10.00
N LEU A 35 -4.08 -6.47 10.70
CA LEU A 35 -4.43 -7.78 10.14
C LEU A 35 -5.85 -8.14 10.54
N SER A 36 -6.63 -8.67 9.59
CA SER A 36 -8.04 -8.97 9.81
C SER A 36 -8.40 -10.41 9.45
N SER A 37 -9.31 -11.00 10.23
CA SER A 37 -9.88 -12.31 9.98
C SER A 37 -11.04 -12.29 8.99
N ALA A 38 -11.53 -11.11 8.59
CA ALA A 38 -12.62 -10.95 7.64
C ALA A 38 -12.09 -10.74 6.20
N LEU A 39 -12.93 -11.05 5.21
CA LEU A 39 -12.65 -10.71 3.82
C LEU A 39 -12.49 -9.19 3.64
N PRO A 40 -11.74 -8.74 2.62
CA PRO A 40 -11.57 -7.31 2.35
C PRO A 40 -12.90 -6.58 2.22
N ARG A 41 -13.05 -5.46 2.94
CA ARG A 41 -14.15 -4.50 2.81
C ARG A 41 -13.62 -3.08 2.73
N GLU A 42 -14.43 -2.16 2.24
CA GLU A 42 -14.10 -0.74 2.31
C GLU A 42 -14.16 -0.27 3.77
N LEU A 43 -13.09 0.38 4.21
CA LEU A 43 -12.95 0.94 5.55
C LEU A 43 -12.54 2.40 5.43
N VAL A 44 -13.17 3.25 6.22
CA VAL A 44 -12.99 4.71 6.16
C VAL A 44 -11.55 5.09 6.51
N TRP A 45 -10.96 4.40 7.48
CA TRP A 45 -9.62 4.73 7.99
C TRP A 45 -8.49 3.94 7.33
N ALA A 46 -8.79 3.13 6.30
CA ALA A 46 -7.80 2.41 5.52
C ALA A 46 -7.31 3.27 4.33
N HIS A 47 -6.01 3.55 4.30
CA HIS A 47 -5.34 4.16 3.15
C HIS A 47 -5.14 3.14 2.02
N ASN A 48 -4.80 1.90 2.37
CA ASN A 48 -4.66 0.83 1.40
C ASN A 48 -5.19 -0.49 1.99
N THR A 49 -5.78 -1.32 1.13
CA THR A 49 -6.27 -2.64 1.50
C THR A 49 -5.51 -3.70 0.72
N TRP A 50 -4.95 -4.65 1.46
CA TRP A 50 -4.26 -5.83 0.94
C TRP A 50 -5.28 -6.94 0.76
N LEU A 51 -5.53 -7.29 -0.51
CA LEU A 51 -6.67 -8.13 -0.91
C LEU A 51 -6.40 -9.62 -0.78
N LYS A 52 -5.12 -10.03 -0.87
CA LYS A 52 -4.69 -11.44 -0.80
C LYS A 52 -3.43 -11.56 0.08
N PRO A 53 -3.50 -11.16 1.36
CA PRO A 53 -2.35 -11.23 2.23
C PRO A 53 -1.97 -12.69 2.56
N GLU A 54 -0.69 -12.97 2.53
CA GLU A 54 -0.12 -14.25 2.94
C GLU A 54 0.95 -14.04 4.00
N LEU A 55 0.90 -14.84 5.07
CA LEU A 55 2.01 -15.00 6.01
C LEU A 55 3.03 -15.97 5.41
N ILE A 56 4.29 -15.54 5.37
CA ILE A 56 5.36 -16.21 4.65
C ILE A 56 6.57 -16.30 5.57
N GLU A 57 6.90 -17.52 5.99
CA GLU A 57 8.15 -17.78 6.68
C GLU A 57 9.34 -17.57 5.73
N ILE A 58 10.41 -16.96 6.22
CA ILE A 58 11.62 -16.68 5.44
C ILE A 58 12.87 -17.12 6.19
N GLN A 59 13.82 -17.72 5.47
CA GLN A 59 15.09 -18.19 6.05
C GLN A 59 16.23 -17.17 5.88
N SER A 60 16.14 -16.34 4.83
CA SER A 60 17.16 -15.34 4.49
C SER A 60 16.57 -14.21 3.66
N ILE A 61 17.35 -13.14 3.46
CA ILE A 61 16.99 -12.05 2.54
C ILE A 61 16.78 -12.57 1.11
N GLY A 62 17.64 -13.49 0.66
CA GLY A 62 17.53 -14.11 -0.67
C GLY A 62 16.28 -14.98 -0.81
N ASP A 63 15.95 -15.77 0.21
CA ASP A 63 14.73 -16.59 0.25
C ASP A 63 13.47 -15.72 0.21
N ALA A 64 13.40 -14.64 1.00
CA ALA A 64 12.30 -13.69 0.97
C ALA A 64 12.10 -13.08 -0.43
N ALA A 65 13.19 -12.58 -1.03
CA ALA A 65 13.14 -11.97 -2.36
C ALA A 65 12.77 -13.00 -3.46
N LYS A 66 13.14 -14.27 -3.32
CA LYS A 66 12.71 -15.35 -4.21
C LYS A 66 11.21 -15.60 -4.08
N LYS A 67 10.70 -15.77 -2.86
CA LYS A 67 9.28 -16.02 -2.56
C LYS A 67 8.36 -14.90 -3.03
N LEU A 68 8.80 -13.65 -2.94
CA LEU A 68 8.07 -12.49 -3.49
C LEU A 68 8.03 -12.52 -5.03
N ARG A 69 9.14 -12.87 -5.69
CA ARG A 69 9.18 -13.01 -7.16
C ARG A 69 8.28 -14.14 -7.65
N GLU A 70 8.21 -15.26 -6.94
CA GLU A 70 7.35 -16.38 -7.33
C GLU A 70 5.86 -16.02 -7.28
N ARG A 71 5.46 -15.11 -6.39
CA ARG A 71 4.05 -14.69 -6.21
C ARG A 71 3.57 -13.66 -7.22
N ARG A 72 4.41 -12.68 -7.56
CA ARG A 72 4.01 -11.53 -8.39
C ARG A 72 5.05 -11.12 -9.45
N GLY A 73 6.24 -11.71 -9.41
CA GLY A 73 7.39 -11.27 -10.18
C GLY A 73 7.95 -9.95 -9.65
N PHE A 74 7.52 -8.84 -10.24
CA PHE A 74 8.05 -7.49 -9.97
C PHE A 74 6.97 -6.58 -9.39
N GLY A 75 7.34 -5.32 -9.10
CA GLY A 75 6.38 -4.31 -8.66
C GLY A 75 5.93 -4.50 -7.21
N TRP A 76 6.89 -4.77 -6.33
CA TRP A 76 6.70 -4.81 -4.89
C TRP A 76 7.09 -3.48 -4.26
N ILE A 77 6.29 -3.06 -3.29
CA ILE A 77 6.57 -1.91 -2.41
C ILE A 77 6.81 -2.45 -1.00
N LEU A 78 7.91 -2.00 -0.40
CA LEU A 78 8.18 -2.25 1.01
C LEU A 78 7.40 -1.25 1.87
N ASN A 79 6.62 -1.75 2.81
CA ASN A 79 6.09 -0.99 3.94
C ASN A 79 6.87 -1.37 5.21
N PRO A 80 7.87 -0.58 5.63
CA PRO A 80 8.72 -0.96 6.74
C PRO A 80 7.96 -0.90 8.08
N LEU A 81 8.16 -1.93 8.89
CA LEU A 81 7.70 -2.01 10.29
C LEU A 81 8.94 -1.98 11.21
N GLU A 82 9.03 -2.87 12.20
CA GLU A 82 10.15 -2.87 13.16
C GLU A 82 11.48 -3.35 12.54
N GLN A 83 11.43 -4.34 11.64
CA GLN A 83 12.63 -4.95 11.04
C GLN A 83 13.19 -4.14 9.85
N VAL A 84 13.25 -2.81 9.97
CA VAL A 84 13.54 -1.85 8.88
C VAL A 84 14.77 -2.23 8.07
N ARG A 85 15.92 -2.45 8.75
CA ARG A 85 17.18 -2.74 8.05
C ARG A 85 17.09 -4.01 7.20
N ARG A 86 16.48 -5.08 7.74
CA ARG A 86 16.34 -6.36 7.04
C ARG A 86 15.35 -6.26 5.89
N SER A 87 14.24 -5.55 6.09
CA SER A 87 13.21 -5.39 5.06
C SER A 87 13.72 -4.55 3.88
N VAL A 88 14.54 -3.52 4.14
CA VAL A 88 15.22 -2.72 3.11
C VAL A 88 16.17 -3.59 2.27
N LEU A 89 16.95 -4.48 2.91
CA LEU A 89 17.82 -5.39 2.16
C LEU A 89 17.05 -6.37 1.26
N ILE A 90 15.84 -6.79 1.66
CA ILE A 90 14.95 -7.59 0.81
C ILE A 90 14.48 -6.77 -0.40
N GLU A 91 14.07 -5.53 -0.19
CA GLU A 91 13.69 -4.61 -1.27
C GLU A 91 14.86 -4.37 -2.25
N GLU A 92 16.07 -4.14 -1.74
CA GLU A 92 17.28 -4.01 -2.56
C GLU A 92 17.54 -5.28 -3.37
N GLN A 93 17.41 -6.46 -2.75
CA GLN A 93 17.58 -7.74 -3.41
C GLN A 93 16.54 -7.98 -4.51
N LEU A 94 15.32 -7.43 -4.40
CA LEU A 94 14.32 -7.49 -5.47
C LEU A 94 14.76 -6.73 -6.74
N GLY A 95 15.63 -5.73 -6.59
CA GLY A 95 16.35 -5.04 -7.66
C GLY A 95 15.57 -3.97 -8.42
N ARG A 96 14.24 -4.11 -8.57
CA ARG A 96 13.38 -3.11 -9.23
C ARG A 96 12.47 -2.42 -8.23
N LYS A 97 12.91 -1.26 -7.72
CA LYS A 97 12.07 -0.38 -6.91
C LYS A 97 11.02 0.30 -7.77
N ILE A 98 9.78 0.32 -7.31
CA ILE A 98 8.75 1.17 -7.90
C ILE A 98 9.09 2.62 -7.56
N LYS A 99 9.24 3.43 -8.60
CA LYS A 99 9.41 4.87 -8.44
C LYS A 99 8.08 5.56 -8.75
N PRO A 100 7.59 6.45 -7.88
CA PRO A 100 6.49 7.34 -8.24
C PRO A 100 6.89 8.09 -9.51
N LYS A 101 6.03 8.05 -10.52
CA LYS A 101 6.17 8.90 -11.69
C LYS A 101 5.19 10.05 -11.53
N PRO A 102 5.61 11.30 -11.80
CA PRO A 102 4.68 12.40 -11.89
C PRO A 102 3.55 12.06 -12.86
N LEU A 103 2.33 12.17 -12.37
CA LEU A 103 1.10 11.98 -13.12
C LEU A 103 0.76 13.27 -13.85
N LYS A 104 0.18 13.13 -15.03
CA LYS A 104 -0.58 14.21 -15.64
C LYS A 104 -1.98 14.26 -15.02
N PHE A 105 -2.58 15.45 -15.02
CA PHE A 105 -3.97 15.59 -14.59
C PHE A 105 -4.87 14.65 -15.41
N LEU A 106 -5.68 13.84 -14.73
CA LEU A 106 -6.55 12.80 -15.32
C LEU A 106 -5.82 11.67 -16.05
N GLU A 107 -4.54 11.44 -15.77
CA GLU A 107 -3.83 10.27 -16.31
C GLU A 107 -4.44 8.97 -15.76
N PRO A 108 -4.80 7.99 -16.61
CA PRO A 108 -5.36 6.73 -16.14
C PRO A 108 -4.42 5.94 -15.23
N LEU A 109 -4.88 5.66 -14.01
CA LEU A 109 -4.15 4.85 -13.02
C LEU A 109 -4.33 3.35 -13.30
N THR A 110 -3.48 2.83 -14.19
CA THR A 110 -3.54 1.43 -14.66
C THR A 110 -2.53 0.51 -13.99
N LYS A 111 -1.56 1.06 -13.26
CA LYS A 111 -0.50 0.27 -12.63
C LYS A 111 -0.98 -0.26 -11.28
N THR A 112 -0.75 -1.55 -11.06
CA THR A 112 -0.95 -2.20 -9.77
C THR A 112 0.41 -2.58 -9.20
N HIS A 113 0.47 -2.68 -7.87
CA HIS A 113 1.65 -3.14 -7.14
C HIS A 113 1.24 -4.06 -5.99
N GLY A 114 2.18 -4.91 -5.59
CA GLY A 114 2.07 -5.69 -4.37
C GLY A 114 2.79 -4.97 -3.23
N GLU A 115 2.40 -5.26 -2.00
CA GLU A 115 3.01 -4.70 -0.80
C GLU A 115 3.48 -5.81 0.13
N PHE A 116 4.58 -5.57 0.84
CA PHE A 116 5.10 -6.49 1.83
C PHE A 116 5.70 -5.78 3.05
N SER A 117 5.70 -6.47 4.18
CA SER A 117 6.26 -6.03 5.45
C SER A 117 6.85 -7.21 6.22
N LEU A 118 7.89 -6.97 7.01
CA LEU A 118 8.38 -7.95 7.99
C LEU A 118 7.67 -7.73 9.32
N LEU A 119 6.88 -8.72 9.75
CA LEU A 119 6.26 -8.74 11.07
C LEU A 119 7.29 -9.12 12.14
N GLU A 120 8.17 -10.07 11.79
CA GLU A 120 9.26 -10.54 12.64
C GLU A 120 10.52 -10.80 11.79
N GLN A 121 11.62 -11.22 12.43
CA GLN A 121 12.88 -11.51 11.74
C GLN A 121 12.73 -12.55 10.62
N ASN A 122 11.89 -13.56 10.84
CA ASN A 122 11.68 -14.69 9.92
C ASN A 122 10.23 -14.85 9.46
N LEU A 123 9.36 -13.86 9.73
CA LEU A 123 7.96 -13.86 9.32
C LEU A 123 7.65 -12.59 8.55
N MET A 124 7.26 -12.76 7.28
CA MET A 124 6.84 -11.70 6.38
C MET A 124 5.33 -11.81 6.16
N ILE A 125 4.70 -10.67 5.91
CA ILE A 125 3.38 -10.62 5.29
C ILE A 125 3.51 -9.93 3.93
N ALA A 126 2.86 -10.49 2.91
CA ALA A 126 2.85 -9.90 1.58
C ALA A 126 1.49 -10.07 0.91
N SER A 127 1.07 -9.08 0.13
CA SER A 127 -0.12 -9.17 -0.72
C SER A 127 0.24 -8.79 -2.16
N PRO A 128 0.06 -9.69 -3.14
CA PRO A 128 0.34 -9.38 -4.55
C PRO A 128 -0.67 -8.38 -5.15
N GLU A 129 -1.86 -8.27 -4.53
CA GLU A 129 -2.96 -7.41 -4.94
C GLU A 129 -3.34 -6.44 -3.82
N THR A 130 -3.44 -5.16 -4.14
CA THR A 130 -3.87 -4.10 -3.23
C THR A 130 -4.87 -3.18 -3.92
N THR A 131 -5.64 -2.38 -3.16
CA THR A 131 -6.59 -1.41 -3.73
C THR A 131 -5.90 -0.17 -4.28
N SER A 132 -4.74 0.21 -3.73
CA SER A 132 -3.99 1.38 -4.19
C SER A 132 -3.44 1.19 -5.61
N ARG A 133 -3.65 2.21 -6.45
CA ARG A 133 -3.11 2.31 -7.81
C ARG A 133 -1.96 3.32 -7.93
N VAL A 134 -1.65 4.00 -6.83
CA VAL A 134 -0.54 4.94 -6.72
C VAL A 134 0.48 4.39 -5.72
N PRO A 135 1.78 4.28 -6.10
CA PRO A 135 2.80 3.83 -5.18
C PRO A 135 2.83 4.68 -3.91
N PHE A 136 2.94 4.04 -2.75
CA PHE A 136 2.98 4.70 -1.43
C PHE A 136 1.74 5.52 -1.06
N GLY A 137 0.68 5.45 -1.87
CA GLY A 137 -0.54 6.20 -1.60
C GLY A 137 -0.49 7.68 -1.96
N ASP A 138 0.56 8.16 -2.64
CA ASP A 138 0.77 9.57 -2.98
C ASP A 138 0.66 9.80 -4.50
N ALA A 139 -0.32 10.60 -4.93
CA ALA A 139 -0.43 11.06 -6.31
C ALA A 139 0.48 12.29 -6.52
N VAL A 140 1.70 12.06 -7.01
CA VAL A 140 2.62 13.14 -7.41
C VAL A 140 2.25 13.64 -8.81
N PHE A 141 1.98 14.93 -8.99
CA PHE A 141 1.67 15.53 -10.30
C PHE A 141 2.85 16.32 -10.89
N GLU A 142 2.89 16.42 -12.23
CA GLU A 142 3.83 17.30 -12.93
C GLU A 142 3.59 18.78 -12.57
N GLN A 143 4.64 19.49 -12.13
CA GLN A 143 4.55 20.94 -11.90
C GLN A 143 4.79 21.69 -13.21
N THR A 144 3.84 22.54 -13.61
CA THR A 144 3.99 23.49 -14.72
C THR A 144 4.36 24.89 -14.21
N LYS A 145 4.82 25.79 -15.09
CA LYS A 145 5.13 27.19 -14.70
C LYS A 145 3.91 27.98 -14.22
N GLU A 146 2.72 27.51 -14.57
CA GLU A 146 1.42 28.02 -14.14
C GLU A 146 0.77 27.03 -13.14
N ALA A 147 1.57 26.33 -12.35
CA ALA A 147 1.06 25.33 -11.42
C ALA A 147 0.00 25.99 -10.52
N PRO A 148 -1.22 25.44 -10.50
CA PRO A 148 -2.28 26.03 -9.71
C PRO A 148 -1.94 25.87 -8.22
N SER A 149 -2.61 26.65 -7.37
CA SER A 149 -2.32 26.66 -5.93
C SER A 149 -2.34 25.24 -5.31
N ARG A 150 -1.70 25.05 -4.15
CA ARG A 150 -1.64 23.76 -3.45
C ARG A 150 -3.03 23.13 -3.20
N ALA A 151 -4.08 23.94 -3.07
CA ALA A 151 -5.47 23.48 -2.96
C ALA A 151 -5.97 22.81 -4.25
N TYR A 152 -5.55 23.31 -5.40
CA TYR A 152 -5.92 22.80 -6.72
C TYR A 152 -5.27 21.43 -7.00
N LEU A 153 -4.05 21.21 -6.52
CA LEU A 153 -3.40 19.90 -6.60
C LEU A 153 -4.16 18.81 -5.81
N LYS A 154 -4.83 19.19 -4.71
CA LYS A 154 -5.69 18.26 -3.96
C LYS A 154 -6.99 17.93 -4.68
N LEU A 155 -7.57 18.88 -5.39
CA LEU A 155 -8.70 18.60 -6.28
C LEU A 155 -8.27 17.71 -7.45
N TRP A 156 -7.08 17.94 -8.02
CA TRP A 156 -6.54 17.09 -9.08
C TRP A 156 -6.32 15.65 -8.64
N GLU A 157 -5.83 15.45 -7.42
CA GLU A 157 -5.71 14.14 -6.80
C GLU A 157 -7.06 13.41 -6.75
N ILE A 158 -8.10 14.05 -6.21
CA ILE A 158 -9.46 13.49 -6.14
C ILE A 158 -9.97 13.14 -7.54
N PHE A 159 -9.94 14.10 -8.47
CA PHE A 159 -10.41 13.92 -9.84
C PHE A 159 -9.69 12.82 -10.60
N THR A 160 -8.38 12.65 -10.37
CA THR A 160 -7.58 11.62 -11.03
C THR A 160 -7.81 10.23 -10.42
N LEU A 161 -7.96 10.14 -9.09
CA LEU A 161 -8.28 8.89 -8.40
C LEU A 161 -9.68 8.38 -8.76
N GLU A 162 -10.66 9.30 -8.80
CA GLU A 162 -12.06 9.00 -9.13
C GLU A 162 -12.33 8.94 -10.64
N GLY A 163 -11.41 9.42 -11.46
CA GLY A 163 -11.53 9.40 -12.92
C GLY A 163 -12.59 10.36 -13.49
N PHE A 164 -12.86 11.50 -12.83
CA PHE A 164 -13.82 12.50 -13.33
C PHE A 164 -13.19 13.89 -13.49
N ALA A 165 -13.65 14.64 -14.50
CA ALA A 165 -13.22 16.02 -14.74
C ALA A 165 -14.35 17.00 -14.32
N PRO A 166 -14.05 18.10 -13.62
CA PRO A 166 -15.04 19.13 -13.35
C PRO A 166 -15.43 19.85 -14.65
N SER A 167 -16.70 20.23 -14.77
CA SER A 167 -17.17 21.09 -15.87
C SER A 167 -17.05 22.57 -15.50
N LYS A 168 -17.07 23.46 -16.51
CA LYS A 168 -16.91 24.91 -16.29
C LYS A 168 -18.01 25.44 -15.35
N GLY A 169 -17.63 25.92 -14.17
CA GLY A 169 -18.55 26.45 -13.15
C GLY A 169 -18.84 25.53 -11.97
N GLN A 170 -18.14 24.40 -11.88
CA GLN A 170 -18.13 23.46 -10.73
C GLN A 170 -16.80 23.49 -10.00
#